data_AF-A0A090MUN9-F1
#
_entry.id   AF-A0A090MUN9-F1
#
_cell.length_a   1.000
_cell.length_b   1.000
_cell.length_c   1.000
_cell.angle_alpha   90.00
_cell.angle_beta   90.00
_cell.angle_gamma   90.00
#
_symmetry.space_group_name_H-M   'P 1'
#
loop_
_entity.id
_entity.type
_entity.pdbx_description
1 polymer ?
#
loop_
_entity_poly.entity_id
_entity_poly.type
_entity_poly.pdbx_seq_one_letter_code
_entity_poly.pdbx_strand_id
1 'polypeptide(L)'
;MNVDVKSLRAKEYFDDRATKEMAEHLKGTQRSPKEKLAYACRILAMTEQEAGLAGQISLRSEQPDAYWTLRFGLGFDEATPDDFIEVDRDLNTLTGHGMPNPATRFHLWVYEARPDVQSMIHTHSPWASALAAARQPLVISQMDMTPLHDDCAFLGDWPGVPIAD
;
A
#
# COMPACT_ATOMS: atom_id res chain seq x y z
N MET A 1 21.02 -32.85 -34.02
CA MET A 1 20.31 -33.32 -32.81
C MET A 1 18.95 -32.63 -32.81
N ASN A 2 17.90 -33.33 -33.26
CA ASN A 2 16.54 -32.80 -33.19
C ASN A 2 16.15 -32.80 -31.71
N VAL A 3 16.05 -31.61 -31.11
CA VAL A 3 15.34 -31.48 -29.84
C VAL A 3 13.90 -31.83 -30.16
N ASP A 4 13.47 -33.01 -29.73
CA ASP A 4 12.07 -33.44 -29.77
C ASP A 4 11.29 -32.44 -28.90
N VAL A 5 10.65 -31.46 -29.57
CA VAL A 5 9.81 -30.44 -28.94
C VAL A 5 8.54 -31.16 -28.46
N LYS A 6 8.67 -31.95 -27.39
CA LYS A 6 7.54 -32.44 -26.61
C LYS A 6 6.68 -31.23 -26.28
N SER A 7 5.45 -31.25 -26.77
CA SER A 7 4.41 -30.22 -26.65
C SER A 7 4.64 -29.25 -25.49
N LEU A 8 5.09 -28.04 -25.80
CA LEU A 8 5.13 -26.95 -24.83
C LEU A 8 3.70 -26.72 -24.32
N ARG A 9 3.53 -26.63 -23.00
CA ARG A 9 2.24 -26.36 -22.37
C ARG A 9 2.02 -24.85 -22.30
N ALA A 10 0.76 -24.43 -22.40
CA ALA A 10 0.38 -23.01 -22.31
C ALA A 10 0.67 -22.43 -20.91
N LYS A 11 0.77 -21.10 -20.81
CA LYS A 11 1.05 -20.40 -19.54
C LYS A 11 -0.05 -20.68 -18.50
N GLU A 12 -1.30 -20.69 -18.95
CA GLU A 12 -2.49 -20.94 -18.15
C GLU A 12 -2.39 -22.27 -17.38
N TYR A 13 -1.83 -23.32 -18.01
CA TYR A 13 -1.62 -24.60 -17.34
C TYR A 13 -0.72 -24.46 -16.09
N PHE A 14 0.34 -23.67 -16.17
CA PHE A 14 1.26 -23.46 -15.05
C PHE A 14 0.66 -22.52 -14.01
N ASP A 15 -0.02 -21.46 -14.44
CA ASP A 15 -0.70 -20.51 -13.55
C ASP A 15 -1.79 -21.21 -12.71
N ASP A 16 -2.64 -22.03 -13.34
CA ASP A 16 -3.70 -22.77 -12.67
C ASP A 16 -3.13 -23.79 -11.67
N ARG A 17 -2.10 -24.53 -12.08
CA ARG A 17 -1.45 -25.52 -11.22
C ARG A 17 -0.80 -24.84 -10.01
N ALA A 18 -0.05 -23.77 -10.24
CA ALA A 18 0.61 -23.02 -9.18
C ALA A 18 -0.41 -22.43 -8.21
N THR A 19 -1.51 -21.87 -8.70
CA THR A 19 -2.59 -21.33 -7.87
C THR A 19 -3.19 -22.39 -6.97
N LYS A 20 -3.47 -23.58 -7.51
CA LYS A 20 -3.99 -24.71 -6.73
C LYS A 20 -2.98 -25.19 -5.69
N GLU A 21 -1.73 -25.41 -6.10
CA GLU A 21 -0.64 -25.85 -5.19
C GLU A 21 -0.41 -24.83 -4.06
N MET A 22 -0.46 -23.53 -4.36
CA MET A 22 -0.37 -22.47 -3.34
C MET A 22 -1.51 -22.55 -2.33
N ALA A 23 -2.76 -22.76 -2.79
CA ALA A 23 -3.91 -22.89 -1.90
C ALA A 23 -3.83 -24.11 -0.98
N GLU A 24 -3.24 -25.22 -1.45
CA GLU A 24 -3.07 -26.45 -0.67
C GLU A 24 -1.90 -26.36 0.32
N HIS A 25 -0.81 -25.67 -0.05
CA HIS A 25 0.45 -25.73 0.70
C HIS A 25 0.78 -24.48 1.52
N LEU A 26 0.29 -23.30 1.14
CA LEU A 26 0.59 -22.06 1.85
C LEU A 26 -0.34 -21.90 3.06
N LYS A 27 0.25 -21.67 4.23
CA LYS A 27 -0.50 -21.42 5.46
C LYS A 27 -0.98 -19.98 5.49
N GLY A 28 -2.29 -19.78 5.39
CA GLY A 28 -2.91 -18.52 5.76
C GLY A 28 -2.84 -18.30 7.27
N THR A 29 -2.69 -17.05 7.70
CA THR A 29 -2.95 -16.66 9.09
C THR A 29 -4.13 -15.69 9.09
N GLN A 30 -5.16 -16.00 9.87
CA GLN A 30 -6.25 -15.05 10.10
C GLN A 30 -5.73 -13.91 10.98
N ARG A 31 -5.84 -12.68 10.48
CA ARG A 31 -5.47 -11.45 11.18
C ARG A 31 -6.59 -10.44 10.99
N SER A 32 -6.93 -9.74 12.05
CA SER A 32 -7.82 -8.58 11.98
C SER A 32 -7.24 -7.50 11.05
N PRO A 33 -8.08 -6.61 10.52
CA PRO A 33 -7.61 -5.50 9.69
C PRO A 33 -6.52 -4.65 10.35
N LYS A 34 -6.70 -4.27 11.63
CA LYS A 34 -5.72 -3.48 12.39
C LYS A 34 -4.40 -4.22 12.62
N GLU A 35 -4.44 -5.54 12.82
CA GLU A 35 -3.21 -6.35 12.87
C GLU A 35 -2.47 -6.32 11.54
N LYS A 36 -3.16 -6.48 10.41
CA LYS A 36 -2.53 -6.41 9.08
C LYS A 36 -1.86 -5.05 8.85
N LEU A 37 -2.52 -3.96 9.24
CA LEU A 37 -1.95 -2.61 9.13
C LEU A 37 -0.71 -2.44 10.02
N ALA A 38 -0.76 -2.88 11.27
CA ALA A 38 0.39 -2.83 12.18
C ALA A 38 1.59 -3.68 11.67
N TYR A 39 1.33 -4.82 11.03
CA TYR A 39 2.39 -5.58 10.36
C TYR A 39 2.92 -4.86 9.12
N ALA A 40 2.06 -4.25 8.31
CA ALA A 40 2.48 -3.49 7.14
C ALA A 40 3.39 -2.31 7.52
N CYS A 41 3.02 -1.53 8.55
CA CYS A 41 3.89 -0.48 9.09
C CYS A 41 5.26 -1.02 9.46
N ARG A 42 5.33 -2.08 10.26
CA ARG A 42 6.62 -2.63 10.70
C ARG A 42 7.45 -3.20 9.55
N ILE A 43 6.83 -3.76 8.50
CA ILE A 43 7.55 -4.18 7.29
C ILE A 43 8.13 -2.96 6.54
N LEU A 44 7.35 -1.88 6.42
CA LEU A 44 7.82 -0.62 5.82
C LEU A 44 9.00 -0.04 6.59
N ALA A 45 8.95 -0.07 7.92
CA ALA A 45 10.04 0.36 8.79
C ALA A 45 11.29 -0.51 8.68
N MET A 46 11.11 -1.83 8.69
CA MET A 46 12.20 -2.78 8.47
C MET A 46 12.89 -2.61 7.11
N THR A 47 12.23 -1.95 6.15
CA THR A 47 12.74 -1.70 4.80
C THR A 47 13.02 -0.23 4.52
N GLU A 48 13.08 0.61 5.58
CA GLU A 48 13.44 2.02 5.54
C GLU A 48 12.58 2.85 4.56
N GLN A 49 11.26 2.61 4.57
CA GLN A 49 10.32 3.28 3.66
C GLN A 49 9.71 4.56 4.23
N GLU A 50 9.80 4.81 5.53
CA GLU A 50 9.37 6.06 6.17
C GLU A 50 10.51 7.08 6.35
N ALA A 51 10.13 8.32 6.63
CA ALA A 51 11.05 9.38 7.02
C ALA A 51 10.57 10.02 8.32
N GLY A 52 10.98 9.46 9.46
CA GLY A 52 10.48 9.87 10.77
C GLY A 52 8.98 9.62 10.91
N LEU A 53 8.19 10.68 11.07
CA LEU A 53 6.72 10.60 11.16
C LEU A 53 6.01 10.77 9.79
N ALA A 54 6.78 10.85 8.70
CA ALA A 54 6.26 10.98 7.36
C ALA A 54 5.97 9.61 6.74
N GLY A 55 4.86 9.53 6.01
CA GLY A 55 4.26 8.28 5.56
C GLY A 55 2.83 8.15 6.09
N GLN A 56 1.95 7.58 5.29
CA GLN A 56 0.57 7.34 5.70
C GLN A 56 0.16 5.94 5.26
N ILE A 57 -0.58 5.25 6.13
CA ILE A 57 -1.26 4.01 5.76
C ILE A 57 -2.72 4.14 6.17
N SER A 58 -3.62 3.67 5.32
CA SER A 58 -5.03 3.70 5.62
C SER A 58 -5.77 2.50 5.03
N LEU A 59 -6.94 2.23 5.58
CA LEU A 59 -7.86 1.20 5.13
C LEU A 59 -9.30 1.71 5.29
N ARG A 60 -10.20 1.40 4.36
CA ARG A 60 -11.63 1.62 4.55
C ARG A 60 -12.14 0.85 5.78
N SER A 61 -12.98 1.49 6.56
CA SER A 61 -13.69 0.81 7.64
C SER A 61 -14.90 0.05 7.11
N GLU A 62 -15.43 -0.84 7.95
CA GLU A 62 -16.75 -1.44 7.75
C GLU A 62 -17.87 -0.39 7.94
N GLN A 63 -17.60 0.67 8.70
CA GLN A 63 -18.50 1.81 8.79
C GLN A 63 -18.45 2.64 7.48
N PRO A 64 -19.61 2.97 6.87
CA PRO A 64 -19.65 3.81 5.68
C PRO A 64 -18.95 5.16 5.90
N ASP A 65 -18.22 5.61 4.88
CA ASP A 65 -17.49 6.88 4.89
C ASP A 65 -16.48 7.07 6.03
N ALA A 66 -16.01 5.96 6.61
CA ALA A 66 -14.99 5.94 7.66
C ALA A 66 -13.75 5.13 7.25
N TYR A 67 -12.60 5.49 7.83
CA TYR A 67 -11.30 4.97 7.44
C TYR A 67 -10.40 4.75 8.67
N TRP A 68 -9.69 3.62 8.71
CA TRP A 68 -8.62 3.37 9.66
C TRP A 68 -7.32 4.03 9.19
N THR A 69 -6.59 4.68 10.11
CA THR A 69 -5.24 5.23 9.89
C THR A 69 -4.42 5.11 11.17
N LEU A 70 -3.09 5.05 11.04
CA LEU A 70 -2.20 5.17 12.21
C LEU A 70 -2.38 6.56 12.83
N ARG A 71 -2.56 6.65 14.16
CA ARG A 71 -2.60 7.94 14.86
C ARG A 71 -1.27 8.68 14.68
N PHE A 72 -1.35 10.00 14.54
CA PHE A 72 -0.17 10.83 14.39
C PHE A 72 0.69 10.85 15.65
N GLY A 73 2.00 11.00 15.46
CA GLY A 73 2.99 11.02 16.54
C GLY A 73 3.69 9.69 16.80
N LEU A 74 3.52 8.69 15.94
CA LEU A 74 4.25 7.42 15.96
C LEU A 74 5.01 7.19 14.65
N GLY A 75 6.18 6.57 14.76
CA GLY A 75 6.85 5.92 13.65
C GLY A 75 6.13 4.63 13.23
N PHE A 76 6.43 4.14 12.03
CA PHE A 76 5.88 2.87 11.54
C PHE A 76 6.40 1.65 12.31
N ASP A 77 7.60 1.72 12.89
CA ASP A 77 8.20 0.70 13.74
C ASP A 77 7.46 0.53 15.08
N GLU A 78 6.85 1.61 15.58
CA GLU A 78 6.10 1.65 16.84
C GLU A 78 4.65 1.14 16.71
N ALA A 79 4.14 0.95 15.49
CA ALA A 79 2.73 0.71 15.24
C ALA A 79 2.23 -0.63 15.84
N THR A 80 1.23 -0.53 16.72
CA THR A 80 0.45 -1.67 17.22
C THR A 80 -1.00 -1.61 16.70
N PRO A 81 -1.78 -2.71 16.77
CA PRO A 81 -3.19 -2.70 16.37
C PRO A 81 -4.06 -1.69 17.14
N ASP A 82 -3.65 -1.29 18.35
CA ASP A 82 -4.39 -0.36 19.20
C ASP A 82 -4.08 1.11 18.87
N ASP A 83 -3.04 1.37 18.08
CA ASP A 83 -2.67 2.72 17.64
C ASP A 83 -3.44 3.19 16.39
N PHE A 84 -4.22 2.29 15.77
CA PHE A 84 -5.08 2.63 14.65
C PHE A 84 -6.38 3.26 15.15
N ILE A 85 -6.65 4.44 14.63
CA ILE A 85 -7.88 5.20 14.86
C ILE A 85 -8.75 5.17 13.61
N GLU A 86 -10.05 5.27 13.82
CA GLU A 86 -11.04 5.41 12.75
C GLU A 86 -11.40 6.88 12.61
N VAL A 87 -11.49 7.37 11.37
CA VAL A 87 -11.78 8.77 11.06
C VAL A 87 -12.84 8.90 9.98
N ASP A 88 -13.59 10.01 10.01
CA ASP A 88 -14.53 10.37 8.95
C ASP A 88 -13.83 11.06 7.75
N ARG A 89 -14.63 11.56 6.80
CA ARG A 89 -14.14 12.25 5.58
C ARG A 89 -13.44 13.57 5.86
N ASP A 90 -13.64 14.16 7.02
CA ASP A 90 -13.01 15.42 7.45
C ASP A 90 -11.83 15.18 8.40
N LEU A 91 -11.42 13.92 8.59
CA LEU A 91 -10.37 13.50 9.52
C LEU A 91 -10.74 13.73 11.00
N ASN A 92 -12.02 13.76 11.35
CA ASN A 92 -12.43 13.70 12.75
C ASN A 92 -12.32 12.26 13.26
N THR A 93 -11.68 12.06 14.42
CA THR A 93 -11.58 10.75 15.07
C THR A 93 -12.95 10.28 15.54
N LEU A 94 -13.41 9.14 15.01
CA LEU A 94 -14.64 8.44 15.39
C LEU A 94 -14.39 7.41 16.49
N THR A 95 -13.33 6.61 16.33
CA THR A 95 -12.96 5.51 17.24
C THR A 95 -11.46 5.56 17.56
N GLY A 96 -11.11 5.30 18.82
CA GLY A 96 -9.73 5.25 19.31
C GLY A 96 -9.27 6.56 19.95
N HIS A 97 -7.96 6.69 20.18
CA HIS A 97 -7.36 7.83 20.87
C HIS A 97 -6.25 8.48 20.04
N GLY A 98 -6.25 9.82 20.02
CA GLY A 98 -5.32 10.63 19.26
C GLY A 98 -5.96 11.30 18.06
N MET A 99 -5.11 11.78 17.16
CA MET A 99 -5.52 12.50 15.95
C MET A 99 -4.87 11.85 14.71
N PRO A 100 -5.47 11.94 13.52
CA PRO A 100 -4.85 11.47 12.30
C PRO A 100 -3.73 12.41 11.83
N ASN A 101 -2.87 11.91 10.95
CA ASN A 101 -1.96 12.76 10.20
C ASN A 101 -2.78 13.61 9.21
N PRO A 102 -2.69 14.95 9.20
CA PRO A 102 -3.45 15.79 8.27
C PRO A 102 -3.20 15.46 6.80
N ALA A 103 -2.00 14.97 6.46
CA ALA A 103 -1.66 14.55 5.10
C ALA A 103 -2.41 13.29 4.65
N THR A 104 -3.08 12.54 5.55
CA THR A 104 -3.98 11.45 5.16
C THR A 104 -5.15 11.95 4.29
N ARG A 105 -5.39 13.26 4.21
CA ARG A 105 -6.47 13.85 3.39
C ARG A 105 -6.44 13.40 1.92
N PHE A 106 -5.28 13.31 1.25
CA PHE A 106 -5.29 12.84 -0.16
C PHE A 106 -5.69 11.38 -0.32
N HIS A 107 -5.48 10.54 0.70
CA HIS A 107 -6.04 9.18 0.68
C HIS A 107 -7.57 9.26 0.54
N LEU A 108 -8.22 10.21 1.22
CA LEU A 108 -9.67 10.35 1.18
C LEU A 108 -10.17 10.77 -0.21
N TRP A 109 -9.46 11.66 -0.91
CA TRP A 109 -9.75 12.02 -2.30
C TRP A 109 -9.64 10.82 -3.24
N VAL A 110 -8.60 10.00 -3.06
CA VAL A 110 -8.43 8.78 -3.87
C VAL A 110 -9.54 7.77 -3.55
N TYR A 111 -9.89 7.57 -2.27
CA TYR A 111 -11.02 6.70 -1.92
C TYR A 111 -12.33 7.18 -2.53
N GLU A 112 -12.59 8.48 -2.57
CA GLU A 112 -13.78 9.01 -3.23
C GLU A 112 -13.79 8.70 -4.73
N ALA A 113 -12.66 8.94 -5.41
CA ALA A 113 -12.53 8.69 -6.85
C ALA A 113 -12.42 7.20 -7.22
N ARG A 114 -12.00 6.35 -6.27
CA ARG A 114 -11.72 4.92 -6.47
C ARG A 114 -12.41 4.05 -5.40
N PRO A 115 -13.72 3.76 -5.59
CA PRO A 115 -14.48 2.87 -4.70
C PRO A 115 -13.89 1.46 -4.58
N ASP A 116 -13.18 1.00 -5.62
CA ASP A 116 -12.51 -0.30 -5.67
C ASP A 116 -11.28 -0.38 -4.75
N VAL A 117 -10.63 0.74 -4.45
CA VAL A 117 -9.45 0.79 -3.57
C VAL A 117 -9.89 0.67 -2.11
N GLN A 118 -9.35 -0.32 -1.39
CA GLN A 118 -9.66 -0.57 0.02
C GLN A 118 -8.57 -0.08 0.98
N SER A 119 -7.31 -0.06 0.55
CA SER A 119 -6.17 0.37 1.37
C SER A 119 -5.18 1.19 0.55
N MET A 120 -4.48 2.11 1.21
CA MET A 120 -3.41 2.91 0.61
C MET A 120 -2.22 3.01 1.54
N ILE A 121 -1.02 3.04 0.94
CA ILE A 121 0.26 3.23 1.59
C ILE A 121 0.98 4.34 0.84
N HIS A 122 1.44 5.34 1.58
CA HIS A 122 2.31 6.41 1.13
C HIS A 122 3.63 6.32 1.90
N THR A 123 4.75 6.36 1.17
CA THR A 123 6.09 6.19 1.73
C THR A 123 6.97 7.36 1.36
N HIS A 124 8.07 7.51 2.11
CA HIS A 124 9.14 8.48 1.87
C HIS A 124 10.47 7.74 1.59
N SER A 125 10.38 6.63 0.84
CA SER A 125 11.53 5.83 0.44
C SER A 125 12.64 6.70 -0.17
N PRO A 126 13.91 6.56 0.24
CA PRO A 126 15.00 7.34 -0.34
C PRO A 126 15.11 7.15 -1.86
N TRP A 127 14.88 5.93 -2.35
CA TRP A 127 14.97 5.58 -3.77
C TRP A 127 13.83 6.18 -4.59
N ALA A 128 12.60 6.08 -4.10
CA ALA A 128 11.44 6.68 -4.77
C ALA A 128 11.52 8.21 -4.74
N SER A 129 11.98 8.79 -3.63
CA SER A 129 12.19 10.23 -3.50
C SER A 129 13.25 10.75 -4.47
N ALA A 130 14.36 10.02 -4.64
CA ALA A 130 15.39 10.36 -5.61
C ALA A 130 14.86 10.32 -7.06
N LEU A 131 14.09 9.27 -7.42
CA LEU A 131 13.48 9.15 -8.74
C LEU A 131 12.47 10.28 -9.03
N ALA A 132 11.59 10.57 -8.06
CA ALA A 132 10.61 11.65 -8.14
C ALA A 132 11.29 13.03 -8.27
N ALA A 133 12.36 13.28 -7.50
CA ALA A 133 13.14 14.52 -7.58
C ALA A 133 13.85 14.68 -8.93
N ALA A 134 14.27 13.57 -9.56
CA ALA A 134 14.81 13.57 -10.92
C ALA A 134 13.74 13.81 -12.01
N ARG A 135 12.46 13.85 -11.61
CA ARG A 135 11.30 14.02 -12.49
C ARG A 135 11.27 12.98 -13.62
N GLN A 136 11.66 11.74 -13.32
CA GLN A 136 11.65 10.64 -14.28
C GLN A 136 10.55 9.62 -13.92
N PRO A 137 9.77 9.13 -14.90
CA PRO A 137 8.86 8.02 -14.67
C PRO A 137 9.65 6.72 -14.41
N LEU A 138 9.01 5.75 -13.76
CA LEU A 138 9.59 4.43 -13.53
C LEU A 138 9.79 3.69 -14.86
N VAL A 139 11.00 3.16 -15.09
CA VAL A 139 11.31 2.33 -16.26
C VAL A 139 11.27 0.86 -15.86
N ILE A 140 10.39 0.07 -16.48
CA ILE A 140 10.29 -1.37 -16.26
C ILE A 140 11.40 -2.08 -17.04
N SER A 141 12.45 -2.52 -16.35
CA SER A 141 13.66 -3.07 -16.99
C SER A 141 14.01 -4.50 -16.58
N GLN A 142 13.30 -5.08 -15.61
CA GLN A 142 13.60 -6.40 -15.06
C GLN A 142 12.33 -7.10 -14.53
N MET A 143 12.42 -8.42 -14.36
CA MET A 143 11.27 -9.30 -14.11
C MET A 143 10.44 -8.91 -12.87
N ASP A 144 11.08 -8.51 -11.77
CA ASP A 144 10.36 -8.21 -10.52
C ASP A 144 9.53 -6.92 -10.62
N MET A 145 9.77 -6.10 -11.64
CA MET A 145 9.01 -4.87 -11.90
C MET A 145 7.78 -5.10 -12.78
N THR A 146 7.59 -6.32 -13.28
CA THR A 146 6.42 -6.69 -14.13
C THR A 146 5.08 -6.27 -13.52
N PRO A 147 4.84 -6.38 -12.19
CA PRO A 147 3.58 -5.93 -11.60
C PRO A 147 3.29 -4.43 -11.77
N LEU A 148 4.28 -3.61 -12.14
CA LEU A 148 4.14 -2.17 -12.33
C LEU A 148 4.07 -1.76 -13.82
N HIS A 149 4.12 -2.72 -14.74
CA HIS A 149 4.03 -2.46 -16.18
C HIS A 149 2.63 -1.97 -16.56
N ASP A 150 2.55 -0.78 -17.17
CA ASP A 150 1.30 -0.05 -17.46
C ASP A 150 0.40 0.21 -16.23
N ASP A 151 0.94 0.03 -15.02
CA ASP A 151 0.20 0.19 -13.75
C ASP A 151 0.95 1.10 -12.76
N CYS A 152 1.72 2.06 -13.30
CA CYS A 152 2.45 3.05 -12.51
C CYS A 152 2.22 4.45 -13.09
N ALA A 153 1.43 5.27 -12.38
CA ALA A 153 1.25 6.67 -12.72
C ALA A 153 2.43 7.51 -12.22
N PHE A 154 2.75 8.58 -12.95
CA PHE A 154 3.83 9.51 -12.60
C PHE A 154 3.32 10.95 -12.55
N LEU A 155 3.50 11.59 -11.39
CA LEU A 155 3.21 13.01 -11.18
C LEU A 155 4.52 13.80 -11.19
N GLY A 156 4.85 14.41 -12.33
CA GLY A 156 6.12 15.11 -12.52
C GLY A 156 6.17 16.56 -12.05
N ASP A 157 5.01 17.16 -11.73
CA ASP A 157 4.87 18.55 -11.27
C ASP A 157 4.31 18.56 -9.85
N TRP A 158 4.96 19.32 -8.95
CA TRP A 158 4.56 19.41 -7.54
C TRP A 158 3.27 20.24 -7.39
N PRO A 159 2.15 19.65 -6.92
CA PRO A 159 0.87 20.37 -6.81
C PRO A 159 0.73 21.14 -5.48
N GLY A 160 1.65 20.97 -4.54
CA GLY A 160 1.52 21.48 -3.17
C GLY A 160 1.27 20.37 -2.14
N VAL A 161 1.18 20.76 -0.87
CA VAL A 161 0.96 19.83 0.24
C VAL A 161 -0.53 19.46 0.31
N PRO A 162 -0.90 18.17 0.39
CA PRO A 162 -2.30 17.74 0.36
C PRO A 162 -2.98 17.85 1.74
N ILE A 163 -3.14 19.06 2.24
CA ILE A 163 -3.79 19.32 3.55
C ILE A 163 -5.11 20.10 3.44
N ALA A 164 -5.46 20.56 2.24
CA ALA A 164 -6.66 21.35 1.96
C ALA A 164 -7.23 20.96 0.59
N ASP A 165 -8.52 21.26 0.39
CA ASP A 165 -9.28 20.96 -0.82
C ASP A 165 -8.99 21.93 -1.98
#